data_AF-A0AA36J8P7-F1
#
_entry.id   AF-A0AA36J8P7-F1
#
_cell.length_a   1.000
_cell.length_b   1.000
_cell.length_c   1.000
_cell.angle_alpha   90.00
_cell.angle_beta   90.00
_cell.angle_gamma   90.00
#
_symmetry.space_group_name_H-M   'P 1'
#
loop_
_entity.id
_entity.type
_entity.pdbx_description
1 polymer ?
#
loop_
_entity_poly.entity_id
_entity_poly.type
_entity_poly.pdbx_seq_one_letter_code
_entity_poly.pdbx_strand_id
1 'polypeptide(L)'
;MKGYPFSAGAKVDGIAFISGNQGVDMKTSKLVQGGQEAVKASGTDPLLNLSRCQVHPTNPLRCRMASTTGGYGADGPGPKFVKLSGEEIPYKAPANSRVRAVTQALTKFFPGGSVRLIDESGRVLCRDDPIPSAGTLQVQVMGIAAGQWSSLYFAALDGFDEDALRRELQAAWPGDYDGPEATDDQMDGWQNSTFEALQPAVLKCCGEWADYWTFGSAACSYGYWYVRPPYNDMKPSVELIITDLKRWQKILVDLEDEFAQLRSRCSAYELSEHLETAIAQLLRHCPAFATDVPWHVGFEMWYQPFADLVGWYLSSTGLEETHLKLLETVTNAIRGFQSYSCPPDTALAVVRKVAPAYNSKFEQVDSTSDWLGSRAAMVASTAPPVEGTANEDSHLRFIDSVDAARDSKRAADLRYALDDCRKTALTGVPLDLSHLTRWQSFLLGESRTSDLSFRQHDAYAKQGRERYPFDENTESKFRERLAEANSDEPLALRACRAYLDVCFFHPFEDCNSRMARLVFDFLLTQAGYALSTSEPIFMFARSARDAEGAKAMVQLVESLLTKPGTDWGKPLASWVQKNPPKVSQKLRWFSCFRWPEDNQDFLH
;
A
#
# COMPACT_ATOMS: atom_id res chain seq x y z
N MET A 1 -10.56 41.74 14.86
CA MET A 1 -11.28 40.48 15.14
C MET A 1 -10.42 39.33 14.61
N LYS A 2 -9.89 38.51 15.52
CA LYS A 2 -9.08 37.30 15.27
C LYS A 2 -10.07 36.15 15.04
N GLY A 3 -10.00 35.24 14.08
CA GLY A 3 -8.86 34.59 13.44
C GLY A 3 -9.00 33.08 13.70
N TYR A 4 -10.02 32.44 13.13
CA TYR A 4 -10.25 30.98 13.16
C TYR A 4 -9.72 30.36 11.85
N PRO A 5 -9.04 29.20 11.87
CA PRO A 5 -8.57 28.55 10.66
C PRO A 5 -9.73 27.86 9.94
N PHE A 6 -9.93 28.21 8.66
CA PHE A 6 -10.88 27.58 7.75
C PHE A 6 -10.25 26.37 7.03
N SER A 7 -11.02 25.30 6.90
CA SER A 7 -10.78 24.21 5.93
C SER A 7 -11.39 24.61 4.58
N ALA A 8 -10.71 24.34 3.46
CA ALA A 8 -11.20 24.69 2.12
C ALA A 8 -12.28 23.71 1.62
N GLY A 9 -13.34 24.25 1.02
CA GLY A 9 -14.34 23.52 0.24
C GLY A 9 -14.53 24.19 -1.12
N ALA A 10 -14.92 23.43 -2.14
CA ALA A 10 -15.35 24.00 -3.42
C ALA A 10 -16.78 24.53 -3.30
N LYS A 11 -17.03 25.72 -3.84
CA LYS A 11 -18.33 26.39 -3.85
C LYS A 11 -18.86 26.39 -5.28
N VAL A 12 -19.94 25.65 -5.53
CA VAL A 12 -20.71 25.71 -6.77
C VAL A 12 -22.13 26.09 -6.36
N ASP A 13 -22.65 27.20 -6.91
CA ASP A 13 -24.01 27.72 -6.65
C ASP A 13 -24.41 27.88 -5.18
N GLY A 14 -23.44 28.23 -4.32
CA GLY A 14 -23.69 28.49 -2.91
C GLY A 14 -23.70 27.24 -2.01
N ILE A 15 -23.51 26.04 -2.58
CA ILE A 15 -23.42 24.78 -1.84
C ILE A 15 -21.94 24.40 -1.66
N ALA A 16 -21.56 24.03 -0.44
CA ALA A 16 -20.20 23.61 -0.09
C ALA A 16 -20.12 22.09 0.01
N PHE A 17 -19.19 21.49 -0.73
CA PHE A 17 -18.91 20.05 -0.64
C PHE A 17 -17.67 19.82 0.22
N ILE A 18 -17.80 18.98 1.26
CA ILE A 18 -16.70 18.57 2.13
C ILE A 18 -16.55 17.06 1.98
N SER A 19 -15.47 16.62 1.34
CA SER A 19 -15.08 15.21 1.27
C SER A 19 -13.95 14.97 2.27
N GLY A 20 -14.21 14.11 3.24
CA GLY A 20 -13.20 13.66 4.20
C GLY A 20 -12.25 12.66 3.54
N ASN A 21 -11.06 13.14 3.19
CA ASN A 21 -9.75 12.48 3.27
C ASN A 21 -8.82 13.02 2.18
N GLN A 22 -7.95 13.95 2.59
CA GLN A 22 -6.92 14.66 1.81
C GLN A 22 -7.44 15.67 0.76
N GLY A 23 -7.13 16.95 1.00
CA GLY A 23 -7.27 18.02 0.02
C GLY A 23 -5.91 18.45 -0.53
N VAL A 24 -5.89 19.09 -1.69
CA VAL A 24 -4.72 19.80 -2.20
C VAL A 24 -5.04 21.29 -2.16
N ASP A 25 -4.19 22.09 -1.51
CA ASP A 25 -4.29 23.54 -1.55
C ASP A 25 -4.01 24.02 -2.97
N MET A 26 -5.04 24.57 -3.64
CA MET A 26 -4.97 25.00 -5.04
C MET A 26 -4.07 26.21 -5.28
N LYS A 27 -3.66 26.95 -4.24
CA LYS A 27 -2.68 28.05 -4.36
C LYS A 27 -1.25 27.56 -4.21
N THR A 28 -1.02 26.49 -3.45
CA THR A 28 0.34 26.04 -3.13
C THR A 28 0.70 24.65 -3.67
N SER A 29 -0.27 23.93 -4.25
CA SER A 29 -0.14 22.54 -4.69
C SER A 29 0.31 21.57 -3.58
N LYS A 30 0.00 21.88 -2.31
CA LYS A 30 0.41 21.07 -1.14
C LYS A 30 -0.76 20.23 -0.63
N LEU A 31 -0.46 19.02 -0.16
CA LEU A 31 -1.41 18.15 0.53
C LEU A 31 -1.82 18.76 1.88
N VAL A 32 -3.11 18.71 2.21
CA VAL A 32 -3.68 19.10 3.50
C VAL A 32 -4.58 17.98 4.02
N GLN A 33 -4.39 17.58 5.29
CA GLN A 33 -5.26 16.61 5.96
C GLN A 33 -6.55 17.27 6.44
N GLY A 34 -7.68 16.55 6.32
CA GLY A 34 -8.97 16.92 6.91
C GLY A 34 -9.21 16.21 8.24
N GLY A 35 -9.66 16.94 9.26
CA GLY A 35 -9.98 16.43 10.60
C GLY A 35 -11.47 16.18 10.84
N GLN A 36 -11.77 15.34 11.83
CA GLN A 36 -13.09 14.79 12.21
C GLN A 36 -14.11 15.81 12.76
N GLU A 37 -15.38 15.39 12.74
CA GLU A 37 -16.55 16.03 13.34
C GLU A 37 -16.36 16.39 14.83
N ALA A 38 -16.69 17.63 15.18
CA ALA A 38 -16.75 18.08 16.56
C ALA A 38 -18.03 17.57 17.24
N VAL A 39 -17.90 16.52 18.08
CA VAL A 39 -18.90 16.25 19.13
C VAL A 39 -18.74 17.34 20.20
N LYS A 40 -19.79 18.16 20.38
CA LYS A 40 -19.86 19.14 21.47
C LYS A 40 -19.90 18.41 22.81
N ALA A 41 -18.77 18.38 23.52
CA ALA A 41 -18.74 18.17 24.97
C ALA A 41 -18.44 19.51 25.64
N SER A 42 -19.43 20.05 26.34
CA SER A 42 -19.29 21.23 27.21
C SER A 42 -18.52 20.83 28.47
N GLY A 43 -17.29 21.27 28.62
CA GLY A 43 -16.51 21.10 29.84
C GLY A 43 -15.09 21.63 29.66
N THR A 44 -14.74 22.67 30.41
CA THR A 44 -13.44 23.33 30.38
C THR A 44 -12.34 22.45 30.97
N ASP A 45 -11.38 22.02 30.14
CA ASP A 45 -10.04 21.63 30.59
C ASP A 45 -9.01 21.84 29.44
N PRO A 46 -7.84 22.47 29.64
CA PRO A 46 -6.94 22.81 28.56
C PRO A 46 -5.96 21.65 28.27
N LEU A 47 -6.19 20.92 27.17
CA LEU A 47 -5.21 19.99 26.62
C LEU A 47 -4.08 20.74 25.87
N LEU A 48 -2.85 20.32 26.15
CA LEU A 48 -1.59 20.79 25.55
C LEU A 48 -1.62 20.70 24.03
N ASN A 49 -1.33 21.82 23.38
CA ASN A 49 -1.20 21.94 21.94
C ASN A 49 0.26 21.70 21.53
N LEU A 50 0.56 20.54 20.94
CA LEU A 50 1.90 20.11 20.52
C LEU A 50 2.42 20.82 19.24
N SER A 51 1.58 21.61 18.56
CA SER A 51 1.91 22.34 17.32
C SER A 51 2.95 23.47 17.46
N ARG A 52 3.59 23.63 18.63
CA ARG A 52 4.59 24.68 18.90
C ARG A 52 5.97 24.17 19.34
N CYS A 53 6.23 22.87 19.29
CA CYS A 53 7.52 22.31 19.69
C CYS A 53 8.54 22.33 18.54
N GLN A 54 9.50 23.26 18.59
CA GLN A 54 10.76 23.13 17.84
C GLN A 54 11.73 22.29 18.68
N VAL A 55 12.23 21.18 18.14
CA VAL A 55 13.28 20.39 18.78
C VAL A 55 14.63 21.01 18.42
N HIS A 56 15.34 21.52 19.42
CA HIS A 56 16.73 21.99 19.27
C HIS A 56 17.71 20.93 19.79
N PRO A 57 18.83 20.67 19.07
CA PRO A 57 19.74 19.56 19.38
C PRO A 57 20.51 19.68 20.72
N THR A 58 20.36 20.77 21.48
CA THR A 58 21.13 21.04 22.70
C THR A 58 20.30 21.19 23.97
N ASN A 59 18.98 20.96 23.94
CA ASN A 59 18.12 21.20 25.10
C ASN A 59 17.29 19.96 25.46
N PRO A 60 17.44 19.35 26.66
CA PRO A 60 16.63 18.20 27.06
C PRO A 60 15.17 18.62 27.23
N LEU A 61 14.29 18.10 26.37
CA LEU A 61 12.84 18.19 26.53
C LEU A 61 12.42 17.44 27.80
N ARG A 62 11.94 18.16 28.82
CA ARG A 62 11.12 17.56 29.88
C ARG A 62 9.70 17.36 29.36
N CYS A 63 9.46 16.27 28.63
CA CYS A 63 8.10 15.78 28.45
C CYS A 63 7.64 15.15 29.77
N ARG A 64 6.80 15.85 30.53
CA ARG A 64 6.07 15.23 31.65
C ARG A 64 5.02 14.30 31.05
N MET A 65 5.32 13.01 31.03
CA MET A 65 4.29 11.96 30.89
C MET A 65 3.30 12.14 32.03
N ALA A 66 2.06 12.52 31.73
CA ALA A 66 1.02 12.66 32.75
C ALA A 66 0.64 11.25 33.25
N SER A 67 1.02 10.91 34.48
CA SER A 67 0.38 9.80 35.19
C SER A 67 -0.97 10.30 35.72
N THR A 68 -2.06 9.77 35.18
CA THR A 68 -3.39 9.96 35.76
C THR A 68 -3.59 8.94 36.88
N THR A 69 -3.28 9.34 38.11
CA THR A 69 -3.75 8.68 39.32
C THR A 69 -5.07 9.32 39.76
N GLY A 70 -6.20 8.64 39.55
CA GLY A 70 -7.49 9.07 40.05
C GLY A 70 -8.63 8.10 39.76
N GLY A 71 -9.17 7.49 40.82
CA GLY A 71 -10.56 6.99 40.89
C GLY A 71 -10.78 5.51 40.54
N TYR A 72 -10.90 4.67 41.56
CA TYR A 72 -11.48 3.33 41.47
C TYR A 72 -12.93 3.37 40.96
N GLY A 73 -13.20 2.72 39.83
CA GLY A 73 -14.52 2.43 39.29
C GLY A 73 -14.37 1.30 38.26
N ALA A 74 -15.18 0.26 38.40
CA ALA A 74 -15.00 -1.02 37.72
C ALA A 74 -15.14 -0.92 36.19
N ASP A 75 -14.02 -1.03 35.47
CA ASP A 75 -13.92 -1.45 34.07
C ASP A 75 -12.47 -1.93 33.83
N GLY A 76 -12.30 -3.09 33.18
CA GLY A 76 -11.01 -3.77 33.03
C GLY A 76 -9.96 -2.94 32.26
N PRO A 77 -8.66 -3.30 32.33
CA PRO A 77 -7.60 -2.59 31.64
C PRO A 77 -7.71 -2.84 30.13
N GLY A 78 -8.56 -2.07 29.45
CA GLY A 78 -8.46 -1.90 28.01
C GLY A 78 -7.13 -1.22 27.66
N PRO A 79 -6.48 -1.58 26.54
CA PRO A 79 -5.21 -1.01 26.15
C PRO A 79 -5.33 0.51 25.99
N LYS A 80 -4.48 1.25 26.72
CA LYS A 80 -4.26 2.68 26.49
C LYS A 80 -3.38 2.82 25.25
N PHE A 81 -3.99 2.86 24.07
CA PHE A 81 -3.28 3.30 22.88
C PHE A 81 -2.86 4.76 23.08
N VAL A 82 -1.57 5.00 23.28
CA VAL A 82 -1.03 6.35 23.03
C VAL A 82 -1.15 6.55 21.54
N LYS A 83 -2.20 7.26 21.11
CA LYS A 83 -2.34 7.77 19.76
C LYS A 83 -1.20 8.77 19.55
N LEU A 84 -0.02 8.27 19.19
CA LEU A 84 1.05 9.09 18.64
C LEU A 84 0.50 9.58 17.30
N SER A 85 -0.04 10.79 17.32
CA SER A 85 -0.55 11.44 16.14
C SER A 85 0.54 11.41 15.07
N GLY A 86 0.23 10.94 13.87
CA GLY A 86 1.08 11.11 12.68
C GLY A 86 1.20 12.58 12.25
N GLU A 87 1.16 13.50 13.21
CA GLU A 87 1.38 14.93 13.02
C GLU A 87 2.87 15.16 12.79
N GLU A 88 3.15 15.88 11.71
CA GLU A 88 4.50 16.19 11.26
C GLU A 88 5.16 17.18 12.24
N ILE A 89 6.27 16.78 12.86
CA ILE A 89 7.04 17.66 13.73
C ILE A 89 8.15 18.33 12.90
N PRO A 90 8.19 19.66 12.78
CA PRO A 90 9.27 20.33 12.08
C PRO A 90 10.60 20.17 12.84
N TYR A 91 11.62 19.65 12.16
CA TYR A 91 12.95 19.41 12.71
C TYR A 91 14.04 20.04 11.82
N LYS A 92 14.96 20.76 12.46
CA LYS A 92 16.15 21.32 11.80
C LYS A 92 17.33 20.42 12.07
N ALA A 93 17.63 19.55 11.12
CA ALA A 93 18.79 18.68 11.22
C ALA A 93 20.11 19.46 11.10
N PRO A 94 21.20 19.00 11.73
CA PRO A 94 22.53 19.56 11.49
C PRO A 94 22.92 19.42 10.01
N ALA A 95 23.55 20.45 9.45
CA ALA A 95 23.99 20.42 8.05
C ALA A 95 24.92 19.23 7.77
N ASN A 96 24.80 18.64 6.57
CA ASN A 96 25.55 17.45 6.13
C ASN A 96 25.31 16.18 6.94
N SER A 97 24.27 16.16 7.79
CA SER A 97 23.85 14.92 8.46
C SER A 97 23.27 13.93 7.44
N ARG A 98 23.42 12.64 7.72
CA ARG A 98 22.68 11.57 7.02
C ARG A 98 21.42 11.23 7.80
N VAL A 99 20.37 10.82 7.09
CA VAL A 99 19.09 10.38 7.69
C VAL A 99 19.32 9.38 8.82
N ARG A 100 20.13 8.33 8.62
CA ARG A 100 20.45 7.34 9.65
C ARG A 100 20.90 7.92 10.99
N ALA A 101 21.75 8.95 10.95
CA ALA A 101 22.29 9.56 12.16
C ALA A 101 21.22 10.39 12.89
N VAL A 102 20.37 11.08 12.14
CA VAL A 102 19.26 11.86 12.69
C VAL A 102 18.17 10.94 13.25
N THR A 103 17.78 9.90 12.51
CA THR A 103 16.82 8.89 12.97
C THR A 103 17.31 8.25 14.27
N GLN A 104 18.56 7.77 14.32
CA GLN A 104 19.13 7.17 15.53
C GLN A 104 19.15 8.15 16.71
N ALA A 105 19.42 9.43 16.48
CA ALA A 105 19.35 10.45 17.52
C ALA A 105 17.91 10.69 18.00
N LEU A 106 16.94 10.75 17.08
CA LEU A 106 15.53 10.98 17.39
C LEU A 106 14.90 9.79 18.11
N THR A 107 15.23 8.55 17.73
CA THR A 107 14.73 7.33 18.41
C THR A 107 15.07 7.31 19.90
N LYS A 108 16.17 7.94 20.33
CA LYS A 108 16.50 8.08 21.77
C LYS A 108 15.49 8.94 22.53
N PHE A 109 14.81 9.87 21.86
CA PHE A 109 13.76 10.72 22.44
C PHE A 109 12.37 10.09 22.35
N PHE A 110 12.19 9.12 21.46
CA PHE A 110 10.93 8.40 21.24
C PHE A 110 11.14 6.89 21.51
N PRO A 111 11.39 6.49 22.77
CA PRO A 111 11.57 5.08 23.10
C PRO A 111 10.32 4.29 22.70
N GLY A 112 10.50 3.20 21.95
CA GLY A 112 9.40 2.39 21.43
C GLY A 112 8.75 2.94 20.16
N GLY A 113 9.46 3.71 19.33
CA GLY A 113 8.97 4.12 18.02
C GLY A 113 10.06 4.13 16.95
N SER A 114 9.65 3.93 15.70
CA SER A 114 10.45 4.26 14.52
C SER A 114 10.19 5.70 14.10
N VAL A 115 11.19 6.31 13.45
CA VAL A 115 11.14 7.71 13.04
C VAL A 115 11.37 7.81 11.55
N ARG A 116 10.43 8.46 10.85
CA ARG A 116 10.55 8.84 9.44
C ARG A 116 10.85 10.30 9.28
N LEU A 117 11.73 10.59 8.34
CA LEU A 117 12.07 11.94 7.92
C LEU A 117 11.48 12.18 6.53
N ILE A 118 10.71 13.25 6.41
CA ILE A 118 10.08 13.67 5.17
C ILE A 118 10.63 15.06 4.84
N ASP A 119 11.10 15.25 3.62
CA ASP A 119 11.61 16.55 3.17
C ASP A 119 10.48 17.54 2.82
N GLU A 120 10.85 18.77 2.44
CA GLU A 120 9.89 19.82 2.10
C GLU A 120 9.05 19.53 0.85
N SER A 121 9.47 18.56 0.02
CA SER A 121 8.71 18.09 -1.13
C SER A 121 7.66 17.04 -0.77
N GLY A 122 7.66 16.56 0.48
CA GLY A 122 6.83 15.44 0.92
C GLY A 122 7.45 14.08 0.61
N ARG A 123 8.72 14.03 0.17
CA ARG A 123 9.42 12.76 -0.09
C ARG A 123 9.94 12.21 1.24
N VAL A 124 9.62 10.94 1.50
CA VAL A 124 10.26 10.16 2.58
C VAL A 124 11.72 9.94 2.22
N LEU A 125 12.63 10.37 3.10
CA LEU A 125 14.06 10.24 2.87
C LEU A 125 14.54 8.84 3.27
N CYS A 126 15.36 8.22 2.41
CA CYS A 126 15.96 6.92 2.66
C CYS A 126 17.10 7.02 3.69
N ARG A 127 17.43 5.90 4.35
CA ARG A 127 18.44 5.82 5.43
C ARG A 127 19.78 6.50 5.11
N ASP A 128 20.26 6.39 3.89
CA ASP A 128 21.55 6.95 3.46
C ASP A 128 21.44 8.26 2.69
N ASP A 129 20.23 8.81 2.52
CA ASP A 129 20.03 10.10 1.87
C ASP A 129 20.74 11.22 2.69
N PRO A 130 21.43 12.15 2.01
CA PRO A 130 21.94 13.35 2.66
C PRO A 130 20.78 14.26 3.03
N ILE A 131 20.83 14.84 4.24
CA ILE A 131 19.81 15.81 4.65
C ILE A 131 20.12 17.17 4.00
N PRO A 132 19.16 17.79 3.31
CA PRO A 132 19.35 19.11 2.70
C PRO A 132 19.85 20.13 3.72
N SER A 133 20.93 20.84 3.41
CA SER A 133 21.67 21.71 4.33
C SER A 133 20.88 22.91 4.88
N ALA A 134 19.67 23.17 4.38
CA ALA A 134 18.82 24.29 4.80
C ALA A 134 17.32 23.93 4.97
N GLY A 135 16.94 22.66 4.82
CA GLY A 135 15.53 22.25 4.83
C GLY A 135 14.98 21.99 6.23
N THR A 136 13.72 22.36 6.46
CA THR A 136 12.96 21.83 7.61
C THR A 136 12.48 20.43 7.26
N LEU A 137 12.87 19.44 8.04
CA LEU A 137 12.33 18.08 7.90
C LEU A 137 11.02 17.98 8.66
N GLN A 138 10.09 17.21 8.13
CA GLN A 138 8.95 16.72 8.87
C GLN A 138 9.33 15.37 9.49
N VAL A 139 9.15 15.26 10.79
CA VAL A 139 9.40 14.03 11.55
C VAL A 139 8.07 13.37 11.81
N GLN A 140 7.92 12.14 11.33
CA GLN A 140 6.79 11.28 11.63
C GLN A 140 7.26 10.18 12.59
N VAL A 141 6.69 10.17 13.81
CA VAL A 141 6.97 9.15 14.82
C VAL A 141 5.91 8.07 14.73
N MET A 142 6.35 6.82 14.54
CA MET A 142 5.47 5.67 14.40
C MET A 142 5.72 4.75 15.60
N GLY A 143 4.70 4.57 16.44
CA GLY A 143 4.82 3.66 17.58
C GLY A 143 5.11 2.23 17.13
N ILE A 144 6.00 1.56 17.85
CA ILE A 144 6.23 0.12 17.81
C ILE A 144 5.84 -0.40 19.20
N ALA A 145 4.89 -1.31 19.27
CA ALA A 145 4.55 -1.91 20.55
C ALA A 145 5.74 -2.72 21.10
N ALA A 146 5.85 -2.77 22.43
CA ALA A 146 6.82 -3.67 23.06
C ALA A 146 6.46 -5.12 22.70
N GLY A 147 7.48 -5.93 22.45
CA GLY A 147 7.32 -7.30 21.96
C GLY A 147 8.53 -7.77 21.16
N GLN A 148 8.43 -8.99 20.63
CA GLN A 148 9.50 -9.64 19.86
C GLN A 148 10.05 -8.75 18.74
N TRP A 149 9.19 -8.09 17.97
CA TRP A 149 9.62 -7.25 16.86
C TRP A 149 10.42 -6.03 17.30
N SER A 150 9.97 -5.31 18.33
CA SER A 150 10.67 -4.12 18.82
C SER A 150 12.09 -4.45 19.27
N SER A 151 12.27 -5.56 20.00
CA SER A 151 13.58 -6.06 20.41
C SER A 151 14.47 -6.39 19.22
N LEU A 152 13.92 -7.12 18.24
CA LEU A 152 14.62 -7.54 17.03
C LEU A 152 15.07 -6.34 16.19
N TYR A 153 14.15 -5.41 15.92
CA TYR A 153 14.40 -4.22 15.10
C TYR A 153 15.43 -3.30 15.74
N PHE A 154 15.32 -2.98 17.04
CA PHE A 154 16.26 -2.06 17.68
C PHE A 154 17.67 -2.67 17.78
N ALA A 155 17.79 -3.97 18.04
CA ALA A 155 19.08 -4.64 18.03
C ALA A 155 19.71 -4.62 16.62
N ALA A 156 18.91 -4.88 15.57
CA ALA A 156 19.38 -4.77 14.18
C ALA A 156 19.73 -3.31 13.81
N LEU A 157 19.00 -2.32 14.31
CA LEU A 157 19.25 -0.91 14.02
C LEU A 157 20.60 -0.43 14.60
N ASP A 158 20.97 -0.92 15.78
CA ASP A 158 22.25 -0.63 16.42
C ASP A 158 23.45 -1.21 15.63
N GLY A 159 23.22 -2.31 14.92
CA GLY A 159 24.22 -2.97 14.08
C GLY A 159 25.25 -3.76 14.89
N PHE A 160 26.39 -4.04 14.28
CA PHE A 160 27.44 -4.86 14.89
C PHE A 160 28.84 -4.38 14.49
N ASP A 161 29.83 -4.68 15.33
CA ASP A 161 31.25 -4.44 15.05
C ASP A 161 31.79 -5.58 14.15
N GLU A 162 32.02 -5.26 12.88
CA GLU A 162 32.49 -6.21 11.88
C GLU A 162 33.87 -6.79 12.20
N ASP A 163 34.76 -6.00 12.80
CA ASP A 163 36.12 -6.44 13.13
C ASP A 163 36.09 -7.35 14.36
N ALA A 164 35.24 -7.06 15.34
CA ALA A 164 35.00 -7.95 16.46
C ALA A 164 34.40 -9.28 16.01
N LEU A 165 33.37 -9.23 15.16
CA LEU A 165 32.75 -10.43 14.60
C LEU A 165 33.77 -11.26 13.81
N ARG A 166 34.56 -10.62 12.95
CA ARG A 166 35.60 -11.28 12.16
C ARG A 166 36.61 -12.03 13.05
N ARG A 167 37.08 -11.40 14.13
CA ARG A 167 38.00 -12.04 15.09
C ARG A 167 37.37 -13.25 15.78
N GLU A 168 36.12 -13.12 16.22
CA GLU A 168 35.43 -14.20 16.94
C GLU A 168 35.10 -15.37 16.00
N LEU A 169 34.69 -15.11 14.75
CA LEU A 169 34.49 -16.14 13.74
C LEU A 169 35.79 -16.88 13.40
N GLN A 170 36.90 -16.15 13.25
CA GLN A 170 38.22 -16.75 13.01
C GLN A 170 38.68 -17.61 14.20
N ALA A 171 38.40 -17.17 15.43
CA ALA A 171 38.73 -17.92 16.63
C ALA A 171 37.87 -19.18 16.81
N ALA A 172 36.61 -19.14 16.34
CA ALA A 172 35.67 -20.26 16.39
C ALA A 172 35.75 -21.19 15.17
N TRP A 173 36.61 -20.89 14.19
CA TRP A 173 36.71 -21.68 12.96
C TRP A 173 37.21 -23.10 13.24
N PRO A 174 36.49 -24.16 12.81
CA PRO A 174 36.83 -25.55 13.15
C PRO A 174 38.01 -26.11 12.34
N GLY A 175 38.49 -25.37 11.33
CA GLY A 175 39.51 -25.81 10.37
C GLY A 175 38.94 -25.89 8.96
N ASP A 176 39.79 -25.66 7.95
CA ASP A 176 39.39 -25.75 6.54
C ASP A 176 39.06 -27.20 6.17
N TYR A 177 38.12 -27.39 5.26
CA TYR A 177 37.74 -28.72 4.80
C TYR A 177 38.79 -29.28 3.84
N ASP A 178 39.52 -30.31 4.26
CA ASP A 178 40.58 -30.98 3.49
C ASP A 178 40.17 -32.37 2.96
N GLY A 179 38.87 -32.70 3.02
CA GLY A 179 38.35 -34.00 2.60
C GLY A 179 38.63 -34.30 1.12
N PRO A 180 39.10 -35.52 0.78
CA PRO A 180 39.28 -35.94 -0.61
C PRO A 180 37.92 -36.07 -1.30
N GLU A 181 37.77 -35.60 -2.55
CA GLU A 181 36.58 -35.70 -3.44
C GLU A 181 35.31 -36.18 -2.71
N ALA A 182 34.86 -35.39 -1.74
CA ALA A 182 33.89 -35.85 -0.77
C ALA A 182 32.52 -35.99 -1.41
N THR A 183 31.75 -36.98 -0.97
CA THR A 183 30.34 -37.07 -1.33
C THR A 183 29.61 -35.85 -0.79
N ASP A 184 28.56 -35.37 -1.47
CA ASP A 184 27.75 -34.22 -1.03
C ASP A 184 27.35 -34.31 0.46
N ASP A 185 26.98 -35.50 0.96
CA ASP A 185 26.63 -35.75 2.36
C ASP A 185 27.74 -35.38 3.38
N GLN A 186 29.00 -35.59 3.02
CA GLN A 186 30.14 -35.30 3.90
C GLN A 186 30.45 -33.80 3.94
N MET A 187 30.28 -33.12 2.81
CA MET A 187 30.37 -31.68 2.73
C MET A 187 29.25 -31.04 3.56
N ASP A 188 28.01 -31.46 3.36
CA ASP A 188 26.85 -30.96 4.11
C ASP A 188 27.02 -31.17 5.62
N GLY A 189 27.49 -32.35 6.04
CA GLY A 189 27.77 -32.63 7.45
C GLY A 189 28.85 -31.72 8.05
N TRP A 190 29.92 -31.43 7.31
CA TRP A 190 30.95 -30.49 7.75
C TRP A 190 30.42 -29.06 7.80
N GLN A 191 29.70 -28.61 6.77
CA GLN A 191 29.12 -27.26 6.72
C GLN A 191 28.16 -27.02 7.89
N ASN A 192 27.30 -28.00 8.21
CA ASN A 192 26.41 -27.96 9.36
C ASN A 192 27.19 -27.84 10.68
N SER A 193 28.22 -28.66 10.88
CA SER A 193 29.05 -28.64 12.08
C SER A 193 29.83 -27.32 12.22
N THR A 194 30.34 -26.79 11.09
CA THR A 194 31.00 -25.48 11.05
C THR A 194 30.05 -24.37 11.45
N PHE A 195 28.80 -24.40 10.98
CA PHE A 195 27.81 -23.41 11.41
C PHE A 195 27.48 -23.48 12.89
N GLU A 196 27.24 -24.68 13.42
CA GLU A 196 26.99 -24.86 14.85
C GLU A 196 28.13 -24.30 15.70
N ALA A 197 29.38 -24.43 15.24
CA ALA A 197 30.55 -23.87 15.91
C ALA A 197 30.63 -22.34 15.83
N LEU A 198 30.21 -21.73 14.71
CA LEU A 198 30.29 -20.29 14.48
C LEU A 198 29.11 -19.51 15.08
N GLN A 199 27.95 -20.14 15.26
CA GLN A 199 26.72 -19.47 15.72
C GLN A 199 26.89 -18.75 17.08
N PRO A 200 27.54 -19.33 18.11
CA PRO A 200 27.79 -18.62 19.36
C PRO A 200 28.61 -17.33 19.18
N ALA A 201 29.57 -17.31 18.24
CA ALA A 201 30.36 -16.12 17.93
C ALA A 201 29.51 -15.03 17.27
N VAL A 202 28.61 -15.41 16.34
CA VAL A 202 27.65 -14.50 15.73
C VAL A 202 26.72 -13.89 16.78
N LEU A 203 26.07 -14.72 17.61
CA LEU A 203 25.14 -14.26 18.64
C LEU A 203 25.83 -13.38 19.69
N LYS A 204 27.06 -13.70 20.07
CA LYS A 204 27.85 -12.89 21.00
C LYS A 204 28.15 -11.49 20.44
N CYS A 205 28.49 -11.38 19.16
CA CYS A 205 28.91 -10.13 18.54
C CYS A 205 27.74 -9.28 18.02
N CYS A 206 26.68 -9.93 17.56
CA CYS A 206 25.58 -9.26 16.89
C CYS A 206 24.30 -9.25 17.74
N GLY A 207 24.11 -10.22 18.63
CA GLY A 207 22.88 -10.40 19.41
C GLY A 207 21.84 -11.29 18.71
N GLU A 208 20.67 -11.43 19.32
CA GLU A 208 19.63 -12.39 18.88
C GLU A 208 19.03 -12.08 17.50
N TRP A 209 19.09 -10.84 17.01
CA TRP A 209 18.60 -10.52 15.66
C TRP A 209 19.42 -11.16 14.55
N ALA A 210 20.67 -11.50 14.87
CA ALA A 210 21.55 -12.24 14.00
C ALA A 210 21.27 -13.74 14.03
N ASP A 211 20.27 -14.23 14.76
CA ASP A 211 19.77 -15.62 14.72
C ASP A 211 18.79 -15.88 13.55
N TYR A 212 18.87 -15.08 12.49
CA TYR A 212 18.06 -15.29 11.28
C TYR A 212 18.45 -16.53 10.47
N TRP A 213 19.56 -17.16 10.86
CA TRP A 213 20.00 -18.47 10.43
C TRP A 213 18.93 -19.54 10.75
N THR A 214 18.10 -19.33 11.79
CA THR A 214 17.09 -20.30 12.26
C THR A 214 15.67 -19.74 12.42
N PHE A 215 15.43 -18.45 12.14
CA PHE A 215 14.19 -17.74 12.53
C PHE A 215 13.79 -17.96 14.01
N GLY A 216 14.76 -18.21 14.90
CA GLY A 216 14.57 -18.20 16.35
C GLY A 216 13.62 -19.25 16.93
N SER A 217 13.28 -20.36 16.24
CA SER A 217 12.39 -21.38 16.83
C SER A 217 12.63 -22.85 16.45
N ALA A 218 13.87 -23.17 16.07
CA ALA A 218 14.35 -24.48 15.61
C ALA A 218 14.31 -24.62 14.08
N ALA A 219 15.50 -24.64 13.48
CA ALA A 219 15.68 -25.28 12.19
C ALA A 219 15.11 -26.71 12.34
N CYS A 220 14.08 -27.03 11.54
CA CYS A 220 13.62 -28.41 11.47
C CYS A 220 14.80 -29.29 11.03
N SER A 221 14.77 -30.55 11.44
CA SER A 221 15.82 -31.58 11.27
C SER A 221 16.25 -31.88 9.82
N TYR A 222 15.87 -31.05 8.86
CA TYR A 222 16.14 -31.19 7.42
C TYR A 222 17.25 -30.26 6.90
N GLY A 223 17.98 -29.55 7.77
CA GLY A 223 19.21 -28.83 7.37
C GLY A 223 18.96 -27.64 6.43
N TYR A 224 17.84 -26.95 6.61
CA TYR A 224 17.48 -25.81 5.76
C TYR A 224 18.03 -24.51 6.34
N TRP A 225 18.97 -23.91 5.61
CA TRP A 225 19.69 -22.71 6.00
C TRP A 225 19.21 -21.50 5.17
N TYR A 226 18.89 -20.38 5.82
CA TYR A 226 18.46 -19.13 5.16
C TYR A 226 19.62 -18.29 4.59
N VAL A 227 20.79 -18.91 4.50
CA VAL A 227 22.11 -18.32 4.37
C VAL A 227 22.97 -19.28 3.60
N ARG A 228 23.95 -18.73 2.88
CA ARG A 228 24.82 -19.54 2.04
C ARG A 228 25.71 -20.41 2.94
N PRO A 229 25.87 -21.71 2.64
CA PRO A 229 26.79 -22.58 3.36
C PRO A 229 28.21 -22.00 3.37
N PRO A 230 29.03 -22.28 4.39
CA PRO A 230 30.39 -21.80 4.40
C PRO A 230 31.15 -22.50 3.27
N TYR A 231 32.05 -21.75 2.63
CA TYR A 231 33.07 -22.33 1.77
C TYR A 231 34.02 -23.21 2.58
N ASN A 232 34.76 -24.06 1.88
CA ASN A 232 35.75 -24.96 2.45
C ASN A 232 36.89 -24.21 3.16
N ASP A 233 37.10 -22.93 2.81
CA ASP A 233 38.15 -22.08 3.37
C ASP A 233 37.58 -21.03 4.34
N MET A 234 38.29 -20.79 5.44
CA MET A 234 37.93 -19.81 6.48
C MET A 234 37.65 -18.42 5.93
N LYS A 235 38.62 -17.85 5.20
CA LYS A 235 38.59 -16.43 4.82
C LYS A 235 37.35 -16.06 3.99
N PRO A 236 37.03 -16.75 2.88
CA PRO A 236 35.83 -16.43 2.11
C PRO A 236 34.54 -16.71 2.91
N SER A 237 34.52 -17.70 3.81
CA SER A 237 33.36 -17.98 4.67
C SER A 237 33.09 -16.89 5.70
N VAL A 238 34.13 -16.33 6.30
CA VAL A 238 33.99 -15.20 7.23
C VAL A 238 33.45 -13.96 6.52
N GLU A 239 33.96 -13.62 5.33
CA GLU A 239 33.42 -12.49 4.55
C GLU A 239 31.98 -12.72 4.09
N LEU A 240 31.66 -13.97 3.73
CA LEU A 240 30.31 -14.39 3.36
C LEU A 240 29.32 -14.14 4.50
N ILE A 241 29.65 -14.62 5.71
CA ILE A 241 28.82 -14.46 6.92
C ILE A 241 28.60 -12.98 7.23
N ILE A 242 29.65 -12.15 7.20
CA ILE A 242 29.54 -10.71 7.46
C ILE A 242 28.64 -10.04 6.41
N THR A 243 28.78 -10.43 5.14
CA THR A 243 27.98 -9.89 4.04
C THR A 243 26.50 -10.25 4.19
N ASP A 244 26.22 -11.51 4.52
CA ASP A 244 24.85 -12.00 4.70
C ASP A 244 24.20 -11.37 5.95
N LEU A 245 24.94 -11.18 7.05
CA LEU A 245 24.46 -10.46 8.24
C LEU A 245 24.10 -9.01 7.94
N LYS A 246 24.91 -8.29 7.16
CA LYS A 246 24.57 -6.93 6.71
C LYS A 246 23.31 -6.89 5.86
N ARG A 247 23.19 -7.86 4.95
CA ARG A 247 22.00 -8.00 4.10
C ARG A 247 20.76 -8.24 4.96
N TRP A 248 20.84 -9.14 5.93
CA TRP A 248 19.74 -9.42 6.84
C TRP A 248 19.38 -8.21 7.71
N GLN A 249 20.38 -7.53 8.28
CA GLN A 249 20.18 -6.28 9.01
C GLN A 249 19.42 -5.26 8.18
N LYS A 250 19.79 -5.11 6.91
CA LYS A 250 19.09 -4.22 5.97
C LYS A 250 17.63 -4.65 5.77
N ILE A 251 17.38 -5.95 5.56
CA ILE A 251 16.01 -6.47 5.41
C ILE A 251 15.16 -6.13 6.63
N LEU A 252 15.63 -6.40 7.85
CA LEU A 252 14.90 -6.07 9.08
C LEU A 252 14.58 -4.58 9.20
N VAL A 253 15.53 -3.72 8.85
CA VAL A 253 15.34 -2.26 8.90
C VAL A 253 14.32 -1.80 7.86
N ASP A 254 14.39 -2.31 6.64
CA ASP A 254 13.44 -1.99 5.57
C ASP A 254 12.04 -2.54 5.89
N LEU A 255 11.96 -3.68 6.58
CA LEU A 255 10.71 -4.31 6.96
C LEU A 255 9.94 -3.50 8.01
N GLU A 256 10.63 -2.78 8.90
CA GLU A 256 9.97 -1.85 9.83
C GLU A 256 9.27 -0.72 9.07
N ASP A 257 9.84 -0.25 7.95
CA ASP A 257 9.16 0.73 7.12
C ASP A 257 7.85 0.17 6.56
N GLU A 258 7.84 -1.08 6.11
CA GLU A 258 6.62 -1.75 5.67
C GLU A 258 5.61 -1.89 6.82
N PHE A 259 6.06 -2.40 7.97
CA PHE A 259 5.22 -2.61 9.13
C PHE A 259 4.59 -1.30 9.60
N ALA A 260 5.34 -0.21 9.60
CA ALA A 260 4.80 1.05 10.06
C ALA A 260 3.78 1.66 9.08
N GLN A 261 3.95 1.44 7.76
CA GLN A 261 2.90 1.76 6.79
C GLN A 261 1.65 0.93 7.05
N LEU A 262 1.81 -0.37 7.29
CA LEU A 262 0.71 -1.28 7.62
C LEU A 262 0.01 -0.90 8.93
N ARG A 263 0.76 -0.56 9.99
CA ARG A 263 0.19 -0.10 11.27
C ARG A 263 -0.63 1.17 11.08
N SER A 264 -0.09 2.15 10.36
CA SER A 264 -0.81 3.38 10.04
C SER A 264 -2.09 3.10 9.26
N ARG A 265 -1.99 2.29 8.19
CA ARG A 265 -3.08 1.89 7.31
C ARG A 265 -4.18 1.09 8.03
N CYS A 266 -3.80 0.12 8.84
CA CYS A 266 -4.72 -0.83 9.49
C CYS A 266 -5.20 -0.35 10.87
N SER A 267 -4.74 0.79 11.37
CA SER A 267 -5.07 1.30 12.72
C SER A 267 -6.58 1.50 12.97
N ALA A 268 -7.36 1.68 11.91
CA ALA A 268 -8.82 1.85 11.97
C ALA A 268 -9.59 0.63 11.45
N TYR A 269 -8.90 -0.46 11.10
CA TYR A 269 -9.52 -1.65 10.50
C TYR A 269 -10.04 -2.57 11.59
N GLU A 270 -11.14 -3.25 11.30
CA GLU A 270 -11.55 -4.42 12.09
C GLU A 270 -10.49 -5.52 11.96
N LEU A 271 -10.41 -6.41 12.96
CA LEU A 271 -9.32 -7.39 13.05
C LEU A 271 -9.13 -8.21 11.77
N SER A 272 -10.21 -8.66 11.12
CA SER A 272 -10.08 -9.46 9.91
C SER A 272 -9.60 -8.67 8.69
N GLU A 273 -10.06 -7.43 8.51
CA GLU A 273 -9.59 -6.55 7.43
C GLU A 273 -8.11 -6.19 7.65
N HIS A 274 -7.73 -5.95 8.91
CA HIS A 274 -6.34 -5.73 9.32
C HIS A 274 -5.48 -6.93 8.92
N LEU A 275 -5.85 -8.13 9.36
CA LEU A 275 -5.10 -9.35 9.07
C LEU A 275 -5.01 -9.61 7.57
N GLU A 276 -6.10 -9.51 6.83
CA GLU A 276 -6.10 -9.72 5.39
C GLU A 276 -5.13 -8.78 4.69
N THR A 277 -5.25 -7.49 4.99
CA THR A 277 -4.41 -6.45 4.39
C THR A 277 -2.93 -6.67 4.72
N ALA A 278 -2.63 -6.94 6.00
CA ALA A 278 -1.27 -7.18 6.44
C ALA A 278 -0.69 -8.44 5.79
N ILE A 279 -1.42 -9.56 5.79
CA ILE A 279 -0.97 -10.82 5.22
C ILE A 279 -0.75 -10.68 3.71
N ALA A 280 -1.71 -10.10 2.98
CA ALA A 280 -1.58 -9.88 1.54
C ALA A 280 -0.36 -9.03 1.19
N GLN A 281 -0.10 -7.98 1.97
CA GLN A 281 1.04 -7.10 1.78
C GLN A 281 2.36 -7.78 2.15
N LEU A 282 2.41 -8.50 3.26
CA LEU A 282 3.62 -9.16 3.76
C LEU A 282 4.01 -10.38 2.95
N LEU A 283 3.09 -10.99 2.20
CA LEU A 283 3.40 -12.12 1.33
C LEU A 283 4.57 -11.77 0.38
N ARG A 284 4.62 -10.57 -0.19
CA ARG A 284 5.74 -10.16 -1.06
C ARG A 284 7.10 -10.08 -0.37
N HIS A 285 7.09 -10.01 0.97
CA HIS A 285 8.26 -9.99 1.83
C HIS A 285 8.54 -11.37 2.45
N CYS A 286 7.72 -12.38 2.15
CA CYS A 286 8.03 -13.75 2.51
C CYS A 286 9.42 -14.07 1.95
N PRO A 287 10.37 -14.55 2.78
CA PRO A 287 11.72 -14.88 2.33
C PRO A 287 11.74 -15.80 1.11
N ALA A 288 10.77 -16.72 0.99
CA ALA A 288 10.60 -17.58 -0.17
C ALA A 288 10.40 -16.84 -1.51
N PHE A 289 9.95 -15.58 -1.48
CA PHE A 289 9.71 -14.75 -2.68
C PHE A 289 10.59 -13.50 -2.74
N ALA A 290 11.22 -13.09 -1.63
CA ALA A 290 11.94 -11.82 -1.53
C ALA A 290 13.46 -11.94 -1.73
N THR A 291 14.02 -13.15 -1.68
CA THR A 291 15.47 -13.34 -1.87
C THR A 291 15.78 -13.75 -3.30
N ASP A 292 16.65 -12.98 -3.95
CA ASP A 292 17.31 -13.30 -5.22
C ASP A 292 18.34 -14.46 -5.13
N VAL A 293 18.52 -15.05 -3.94
CA VAL A 293 19.51 -16.10 -3.70
C VAL A 293 18.98 -17.40 -4.31
N PRO A 294 19.62 -17.94 -5.35
CA PRO A 294 19.01 -18.99 -6.14
C PRO A 294 19.50 -20.38 -5.70
N TRP A 295 19.25 -20.90 -4.47
CA TRP A 295 19.63 -22.30 -4.18
C TRP A 295 18.70 -23.11 -3.25
N HIS A 296 18.30 -24.28 -3.80
CA HIS A 296 18.02 -25.64 -3.33
C HIS A 296 17.77 -26.09 -1.86
N VAL A 297 17.81 -25.25 -0.83
CA VAL A 297 17.64 -25.74 0.56
C VAL A 297 16.37 -25.16 1.17
N GLY A 298 15.26 -25.90 1.08
CA GLY A 298 14.23 -25.86 2.14
C GLY A 298 13.10 -24.88 2.09
N PHE A 299 12.99 -24.03 1.08
CA PHE A 299 11.78 -23.22 0.88
C PHE A 299 10.58 -24.04 0.41
N GLU A 300 10.64 -25.36 0.62
CA GLU A 300 9.54 -26.30 0.50
C GLU A 300 8.33 -25.91 1.38
N MET A 301 8.53 -25.05 2.39
CA MET A 301 7.51 -24.66 3.35
C MET A 301 7.47 -23.14 3.58
N TRP A 302 7.12 -22.36 2.55
CA TRP A 302 6.97 -20.88 2.63
C TRP A 302 6.17 -20.39 3.85
N TYR A 303 5.24 -21.21 4.34
CA TYR A 303 4.33 -20.89 5.43
C TYR A 303 5.01 -20.73 6.79
N GLN A 304 6.14 -21.39 7.07
CA GLN A 304 6.83 -21.21 8.35
C GLN A 304 7.47 -19.82 8.49
N PRO A 305 8.43 -19.42 7.62
CA PRO A 305 9.01 -18.09 7.69
C PRO A 305 7.97 -17.00 7.47
N PHE A 306 6.89 -17.28 6.72
CA PHE A 306 5.79 -16.36 6.57
C PHE A 306 4.96 -16.19 7.86
N ALA A 307 4.72 -17.28 8.61
CA ALA A 307 4.06 -17.18 9.91
C ALA A 307 4.89 -16.36 10.91
N ASP A 308 6.21 -16.52 10.90
CA ASP A 308 7.11 -15.74 11.76
C ASP A 308 7.09 -14.26 11.37
N LEU A 309 7.13 -13.95 10.07
CA LEU A 309 6.99 -12.59 9.54
C LEU A 309 5.67 -11.92 9.96
N VAL A 310 4.55 -12.64 9.82
CA VAL A 310 3.24 -12.13 10.28
C VAL A 310 3.22 -11.98 11.79
N GLY A 311 3.84 -12.90 12.54
CA GLY A 311 3.97 -12.81 13.99
C GLY A 311 4.73 -11.56 14.42
N TRP A 312 5.85 -11.25 13.78
CA TRP A 312 6.59 -10.00 14.01
C TRP A 312 5.74 -8.77 13.72
N TYR A 313 4.95 -8.77 12.65
CA TYR A 313 4.05 -7.67 12.37
C TYR A 313 3.00 -7.48 13.47
N LEU A 314 2.35 -8.56 13.91
CA LEU A 314 1.38 -8.53 15.00
C LEU A 314 2.01 -8.08 16.32
N SER A 315 3.23 -8.52 16.61
CA SER A 315 4.06 -8.02 17.70
C SER A 315 4.23 -6.50 17.61
N SER A 316 4.61 -5.99 16.43
CA SER A 316 4.79 -4.54 16.21
C SER A 316 3.53 -3.70 16.45
N THR A 317 2.35 -4.29 16.27
CA THR A 317 1.04 -3.64 16.49
C THR A 317 0.57 -3.70 17.95
N GLY A 318 1.20 -4.53 18.80
CA GLY A 318 0.77 -4.80 20.17
C GLY A 318 -0.33 -5.86 20.29
N LEU A 319 -0.64 -6.55 19.19
CA LEU A 319 -1.63 -7.63 19.17
C LEU A 319 -1.09 -8.94 19.75
N GLU A 320 0.24 -9.09 19.89
CA GLU A 320 0.88 -10.26 20.51
C GLU A 320 0.52 -10.38 22.00
N GLU A 321 0.79 -9.35 22.81
CA GLU A 321 0.57 -9.39 24.26
C GLU A 321 -0.92 -9.40 24.63
N THR A 322 -1.74 -8.70 23.86
CA THR A 322 -3.18 -8.61 24.12
C THR A 322 -3.93 -9.86 23.64
N HIS A 323 -3.36 -10.61 22.69
CA HIS A 323 -4.01 -11.75 22.08
C HIS A 323 -3.02 -12.87 21.71
N LEU A 324 -2.38 -13.51 22.69
CA LEU A 324 -1.55 -14.70 22.44
C LEU A 324 -2.29 -15.79 21.62
N LYS A 325 -3.59 -15.96 21.88
CA LYS A 325 -4.46 -16.85 21.09
C LYS A 325 -4.58 -16.42 19.63
N LEU A 326 -4.45 -15.14 19.30
CA LEU A 326 -4.56 -14.62 17.94
C LEU A 326 -3.32 -15.01 17.15
N LEU A 327 -2.15 -14.77 17.72
CA LEU A 327 -0.89 -15.20 17.14
C LEU A 327 -0.91 -16.70 16.87
N GLU A 328 -1.28 -17.51 17.87
CA GLU A 328 -1.41 -18.96 17.71
C GLU A 328 -2.41 -19.34 16.60
N THR A 329 -3.57 -18.69 16.54
CA THR A 329 -4.60 -18.96 15.52
C THR A 329 -4.11 -18.61 14.12
N VAL A 330 -3.46 -17.45 13.95
CA VAL A 330 -2.92 -16.99 12.66
C VAL A 330 -1.77 -17.90 12.22
N THR A 331 -0.84 -18.22 13.12
CA THR A 331 0.27 -19.15 12.85
C THR A 331 -0.25 -20.53 12.46
N ASN A 332 -1.24 -21.08 13.15
CA ASN A 332 -1.86 -22.37 12.80
C ASN A 332 -2.59 -22.31 11.45
N ALA A 333 -3.27 -21.20 11.16
CA ALA A 333 -3.96 -21.02 9.88
C ALA A 333 -2.98 -21.00 8.69
N ILE A 334 -1.83 -20.34 8.84
CA ILE A 334 -0.74 -20.29 7.86
C ILE A 334 -0.04 -21.65 7.75
N ARG A 335 0.36 -22.27 8.87
CA ARG A 335 1.01 -23.59 8.87
C ARG A 335 0.14 -24.70 8.27
N GLY A 336 -1.18 -24.50 8.27
CA GLY A 336 -2.14 -25.45 7.71
C GLY A 336 -2.17 -25.56 6.18
N PHE A 337 -1.41 -24.77 5.41
CA PHE A 337 -1.38 -24.93 3.95
C PHE A 337 -0.62 -26.19 3.51
N GLN A 338 0.39 -26.65 4.26
CA GLN A 338 1.18 -27.86 3.99
C GLN A 338 1.51 -28.08 2.49
N SER A 339 1.74 -26.99 1.76
CA SER A 339 1.92 -26.98 0.31
C SER A 339 3.18 -26.21 -0.05
N TYR A 340 3.87 -26.71 -1.08
CA TYR A 340 5.04 -26.09 -1.70
C TYR A 340 4.70 -24.79 -2.43
N SER A 341 3.47 -24.65 -2.93
CA SER A 341 2.98 -23.44 -3.57
C SER A 341 2.19 -22.60 -2.57
N CYS A 342 2.41 -21.29 -2.62
CA CYS A 342 1.57 -20.31 -1.93
C CYS A 342 0.35 -20.02 -2.81
N PRO A 343 -0.88 -20.35 -2.37
CA PRO A 343 -2.07 -20.02 -3.13
C PRO A 343 -2.21 -18.49 -3.32
N PRO A 344 -2.69 -18.03 -4.49
CA PRO A 344 -2.94 -16.59 -4.72
C PRO A 344 -3.89 -15.96 -3.69
N ASP A 345 -4.79 -16.75 -3.11
CA ASP A 345 -5.79 -16.35 -2.12
C ASP A 345 -5.36 -16.62 -0.66
N THR A 346 -4.05 -16.78 -0.41
CA THR A 346 -3.51 -17.12 0.91
C THR A 346 -4.03 -16.20 2.02
N ALA A 347 -4.03 -14.88 1.81
CA ALA A 347 -4.49 -13.93 2.82
C ALA A 347 -5.95 -14.18 3.21
N LEU A 348 -6.81 -14.38 2.22
CA LEU A 348 -8.23 -14.66 2.40
C LEU A 348 -8.44 -15.99 3.14
N ALA A 349 -7.72 -17.03 2.75
CA ALA A 349 -7.82 -18.35 3.37
C ALA A 349 -7.35 -18.34 4.83
N VAL A 350 -6.30 -17.58 5.17
CA VAL A 350 -5.87 -17.39 6.57
C VAL A 350 -6.96 -16.67 7.37
N VAL A 351 -7.48 -15.55 6.85
CA VAL A 351 -8.46 -14.73 7.56
C VAL A 351 -9.77 -15.48 7.76
N ARG A 352 -10.23 -16.26 6.79
CA ARG A 352 -11.40 -17.15 6.93
C ARG A 352 -11.24 -18.18 8.06
N LYS A 353 -10.03 -18.70 8.28
CA LYS A 353 -9.75 -19.60 9.41
C LYS A 353 -9.71 -18.87 10.76
N VAL A 354 -9.26 -17.61 10.78
CA VAL A 354 -9.14 -16.80 12.00
C VAL A 354 -10.48 -16.19 12.42
N ALA A 355 -11.29 -15.70 11.47
CA ALA A 355 -12.49 -14.91 11.73
C ALA A 355 -13.49 -15.58 12.70
N PRO A 356 -13.80 -16.89 12.62
CA PRO A 356 -14.71 -17.55 13.55
C PRO A 356 -14.24 -17.49 15.01
N ALA A 357 -12.94 -17.58 15.26
CA ALA A 357 -12.37 -17.57 16.61
C ALA A 357 -12.52 -16.21 17.31
N TYR A 358 -12.74 -15.14 16.54
CA TYR A 358 -12.84 -13.77 17.03
C TYR A 358 -14.22 -13.14 16.77
N ASN A 359 -15.21 -13.96 16.38
CA ASN A 359 -16.56 -13.50 16.00
C ASN A 359 -16.52 -12.33 14.98
N SER A 360 -15.51 -12.36 14.12
CA SER A 360 -15.31 -11.30 13.13
C SER A 360 -16.21 -11.55 11.93
N LYS A 361 -16.89 -10.50 11.51
CA LYS A 361 -17.87 -10.50 10.42
C LYS A 361 -17.19 -10.28 9.07
N PHE A 362 -16.06 -10.94 8.85
CA PHE A 362 -15.24 -10.76 7.66
C PHE A 362 -16.03 -10.95 6.35
N GLU A 363 -16.88 -11.98 6.29
CA GLU A 363 -17.76 -12.25 5.15
C GLU A 363 -18.87 -11.19 4.95
N GLN A 364 -19.10 -10.30 5.93
CA GLN A 364 -20.08 -9.22 5.82
C GLN A 364 -19.50 -7.95 5.18
N VAL A 365 -18.17 -7.86 4.97
CA VAL A 365 -17.56 -6.74 4.25
C VAL A 365 -17.69 -7.02 2.75
N ASP A 366 -18.75 -6.48 2.18
CA ASP A 366 -19.08 -6.56 0.76
C ASP A 366 -19.34 -5.14 0.24
N SER A 367 -18.29 -4.48 -0.24
CA SER A 367 -18.39 -3.13 -0.79
C SER A 367 -19.19 -3.12 -2.10
N THR A 368 -19.32 -4.25 -2.81
CA THR A 368 -20.19 -4.35 -3.97
C THR A 368 -21.66 -4.29 -3.53
N SER A 369 -22.03 -5.02 -2.48
CA SER A 369 -23.37 -5.00 -1.88
C SER A 369 -23.71 -3.64 -1.26
N ASP A 370 -22.77 -3.05 -0.50
CA ASP A 370 -22.91 -1.69 0.05
C ASP A 370 -23.18 -0.68 -1.08
N TRP A 371 -22.42 -0.79 -2.17
CA TRP A 371 -22.63 0.02 -3.37
C TRP A 371 -24.00 -0.20 -3.98
N LEU A 372 -24.45 -1.45 -4.18
CA LEU A 372 -25.76 -1.74 -4.74
C LEU A 372 -26.89 -1.13 -3.89
N GLY A 373 -26.74 -1.11 -2.57
CA GLY A 373 -27.64 -0.39 -1.66
C GLY A 373 -27.64 1.12 -1.91
N SER A 374 -26.46 1.74 -1.96
CA SER A 374 -26.30 3.17 -2.26
C SER A 374 -26.82 3.55 -3.65
N ARG A 375 -26.57 2.70 -4.65
CA ARG A 375 -26.98 2.83 -6.05
C ARG A 375 -28.48 2.89 -6.19
N ALA A 376 -29.21 2.03 -5.47
CA ALA A 376 -30.66 2.01 -5.47
C ALA A 376 -31.29 3.30 -4.93
N ALA A 377 -30.59 4.01 -4.04
CA ALA A 377 -31.02 5.29 -3.50
C ALA A 377 -30.72 6.49 -4.41
N MET A 378 -29.93 6.31 -5.48
CA MET A 378 -29.65 7.39 -6.43
C MET A 378 -30.91 7.73 -7.23
N VAL A 379 -31.26 9.01 -7.23
CA VAL A 379 -32.39 9.56 -7.98
C VAL A 379 -31.90 10.62 -8.96
N ALA A 380 -32.66 10.82 -10.03
CA ALA A 380 -32.42 11.94 -10.93
C ALA A 380 -32.58 13.25 -10.15
N SER A 381 -31.69 14.19 -10.43
CA SER A 381 -31.87 15.56 -9.97
C SER A 381 -32.90 16.27 -10.85
N THR A 382 -33.53 17.30 -10.30
CA THR A 382 -34.56 18.10 -10.99
C THR A 382 -34.02 19.45 -11.46
N ALA A 383 -32.70 19.64 -11.45
CA ALA A 383 -32.11 20.91 -11.83
C ALA A 383 -32.20 21.09 -13.37
N PRO A 384 -32.47 22.32 -13.84
CA PRO A 384 -32.44 22.57 -15.28
C PRO A 384 -31.00 22.38 -15.81
N PRO A 385 -30.83 21.90 -17.06
CA PRO A 385 -29.52 21.83 -17.69
C PRO A 385 -28.86 23.21 -17.71
N VAL A 386 -27.56 23.26 -17.42
CA VAL A 386 -26.79 24.50 -17.55
C VAL A 386 -26.58 24.82 -19.02
N GLU A 387 -26.99 26.01 -19.45
CA GLU A 387 -26.73 26.50 -20.80
C GLU A 387 -25.27 26.92 -20.93
N GLY A 388 -24.56 26.35 -21.90
CA GLY A 388 -23.15 26.69 -22.15
C GLY A 388 -22.49 25.79 -23.19
N THR A 389 -21.32 26.23 -23.63
CA THR A 389 -20.38 25.45 -24.45
C THR A 389 -19.07 25.32 -23.70
N ALA A 390 -18.51 24.10 -23.66
CA ALA A 390 -17.20 23.86 -23.07
C ALA A 390 -16.15 24.59 -23.91
N ASN A 391 -15.39 25.48 -23.27
CA ASN A 391 -14.28 26.16 -23.95
C ASN A 391 -13.11 25.20 -24.23
N GLU A 392 -12.95 24.15 -23.41
CA GLU A 392 -11.84 23.20 -23.47
C GLU A 392 -12.30 21.77 -23.19
N ASP A 393 -11.52 20.80 -23.65
CA ASP A 393 -11.71 19.38 -23.37
C ASP A 393 -11.18 19.04 -21.97
N SER A 394 -12.06 19.13 -20.97
CA SER A 394 -11.68 18.99 -19.56
C SER A 394 -11.16 17.59 -19.20
N HIS A 395 -11.57 16.53 -19.90
CA HIS A 395 -11.03 15.19 -19.67
C HIS A 395 -9.63 15.08 -20.26
N LEU A 396 -9.41 15.54 -21.50
CA LEU A 396 -8.06 15.57 -22.09
C LEU A 396 -7.09 16.41 -21.26
N ARG A 397 -7.52 17.59 -20.81
CA ARG A 397 -6.71 18.45 -19.93
C ARG A 397 -6.34 17.75 -18.62
N PHE A 398 -7.26 16.97 -18.05
CA PHE A 398 -6.98 16.16 -16.86
C PHE A 398 -5.89 15.12 -17.12
N ILE A 399 -5.96 14.42 -18.25
CA ILE A 399 -4.94 13.44 -18.66
C ILE A 399 -3.57 14.13 -18.82
N ASP A 400 -3.55 15.29 -19.48
CA ASP A 400 -2.33 16.03 -19.79
C ASP A 400 -1.66 16.64 -18.56
N SER A 401 -2.45 17.01 -17.54
CA SER A 401 -1.93 17.69 -16.34
C SER A 401 -1.72 16.75 -15.16
N VAL A 402 -2.67 15.85 -14.87
CA VAL A 402 -2.65 15.00 -13.68
C VAL A 402 -2.06 13.64 -13.96
N ASP A 403 -2.55 12.94 -15.00
CA ASP A 403 -2.10 11.58 -15.28
C ASP A 403 -0.66 11.60 -15.86
N ALA A 404 -0.35 12.55 -16.76
CA ALA A 404 0.99 12.64 -17.36
C ALA A 404 2.08 13.04 -16.36
N ALA A 405 1.75 13.83 -15.32
CA ALA A 405 2.67 14.16 -14.25
C ALA A 405 3.03 12.94 -13.37
N ARG A 406 2.14 11.96 -13.29
CA ARG A 406 2.38 10.70 -12.56
C ARG A 406 3.12 9.69 -13.41
N ASP A 407 2.67 9.52 -14.66
CA ASP A 407 3.24 8.58 -15.61
C ASP A 407 2.85 8.98 -17.04
N SER A 408 3.82 9.48 -17.80
CA SER A 408 3.63 9.96 -19.17
C SER A 408 3.21 8.86 -20.14
N LYS A 409 3.68 7.62 -19.93
CA LYS A 409 3.31 6.47 -20.76
C LYS A 409 1.86 6.08 -20.49
N ARG A 410 1.45 5.96 -19.22
CA ARG A 410 0.05 5.66 -18.87
C ARG A 410 -0.91 6.72 -19.36
N ALA A 411 -0.50 7.99 -19.37
CA ALA A 411 -1.29 9.07 -19.94
C ALA A 411 -1.44 8.92 -21.47
N ALA A 412 -0.37 8.55 -22.18
CA ALA A 412 -0.44 8.25 -23.62
C ALA A 412 -1.40 7.09 -23.92
N ASP A 413 -1.30 6.00 -23.16
CA ASP A 413 -2.18 4.84 -23.25
C ASP A 413 -3.66 5.22 -23.03
N LEU A 414 -3.95 6.07 -22.04
CA LEU A 414 -5.29 6.60 -21.78
C LEU A 414 -5.80 7.54 -22.88
N ARG A 415 -4.93 8.30 -23.58
CA ARG A 415 -5.33 9.09 -24.75
C ARG A 415 -5.82 8.20 -25.90
N TYR A 416 -5.13 7.09 -26.18
CA TYR A 416 -5.59 6.13 -27.19
C TYR A 416 -6.95 5.55 -26.84
N ALA A 417 -7.12 5.13 -25.58
CA ALA A 417 -8.38 4.60 -25.09
C ALA A 417 -9.51 5.64 -25.19
N LEU A 418 -9.25 6.90 -24.86
CA LEU A 418 -10.22 8.00 -24.95
C LEU A 418 -10.64 8.30 -26.39
N ASP A 419 -9.69 8.31 -27.33
CA ASP A 419 -9.98 8.54 -28.75
C ASP A 419 -10.85 7.42 -29.34
N ASP A 420 -10.50 6.15 -29.07
CA ASP A 420 -11.30 4.99 -29.48
C ASP A 420 -12.69 5.00 -28.82
N CYS A 421 -12.76 5.31 -27.52
CA CYS A 421 -14.00 5.44 -26.76
C CYS A 421 -14.96 6.45 -27.40
N ARG A 422 -14.47 7.66 -27.73
CA ARG A 422 -15.30 8.70 -28.35
C ARG A 422 -15.72 8.35 -29.76
N LYS A 423 -14.83 7.76 -30.56
CA LYS A 423 -15.18 7.28 -31.91
C LYS A 423 -16.30 6.25 -31.84
N THR A 424 -16.19 5.28 -30.93
CA THR A 424 -17.23 4.28 -30.69
C THR A 424 -18.53 4.94 -30.23
N ALA A 425 -18.50 5.85 -29.26
CA ALA A 425 -19.69 6.55 -28.78
C ALA A 425 -20.46 7.26 -29.92
N LEU A 426 -19.74 7.88 -30.86
CA LEU A 426 -20.32 8.58 -32.01
C LEU A 426 -20.98 7.63 -33.04
N THR A 427 -20.69 6.33 -33.00
CA THR A 427 -21.41 5.35 -33.85
C THR A 427 -22.82 5.03 -33.35
N GLY A 428 -23.14 5.42 -32.10
CA GLY A 428 -24.44 5.17 -31.50
C GLY A 428 -24.66 3.74 -31.00
N VAL A 429 -23.63 2.89 -30.99
CA VAL A 429 -23.75 1.53 -30.44
C VAL A 429 -23.98 1.55 -28.92
N PRO A 430 -24.74 0.61 -28.35
CA PRO A 430 -24.89 0.49 -26.90
C PRO A 430 -23.56 0.18 -26.20
N LEU A 431 -23.38 0.72 -24.99
CA LEU A 431 -22.27 0.38 -24.11
C LEU A 431 -22.39 -1.07 -23.63
N ASP A 432 -21.32 -1.84 -23.73
CA ASP A 432 -21.24 -3.22 -23.24
C ASP A 432 -19.81 -3.59 -22.76
N LEU A 433 -19.66 -4.78 -22.18
CA LEU A 433 -18.35 -5.24 -21.66
C LEU A 433 -17.29 -5.36 -22.77
N SER A 434 -17.66 -5.64 -24.02
CA SER A 434 -16.69 -5.80 -25.11
C SER A 434 -15.92 -4.49 -25.39
N HIS A 435 -16.62 -3.35 -25.27
CA HIS A 435 -16.00 -2.04 -25.36
C HIS A 435 -15.02 -1.79 -24.21
N LEU A 436 -15.41 -2.13 -22.97
CA LEU A 436 -14.54 -2.01 -21.81
C LEU A 436 -13.29 -2.89 -21.96
N THR A 437 -13.43 -4.15 -22.38
CA THR A 437 -12.29 -5.06 -22.64
C THR A 437 -11.37 -4.50 -23.72
N ARG A 438 -11.92 -3.93 -24.80
CA ARG A 438 -11.13 -3.26 -25.84
C ARG A 438 -10.36 -2.07 -25.27
N TRP A 439 -11.00 -1.20 -24.51
CA TRP A 439 -10.31 -0.06 -23.90
C TRP A 439 -9.27 -0.48 -22.87
N GLN A 440 -9.50 -1.58 -22.16
CA GLN A 440 -8.55 -2.14 -21.21
C GLN A 440 -7.25 -2.55 -21.90
N SER A 441 -7.34 -3.05 -23.13
CA SER A 441 -6.16 -3.37 -23.94
C SER A 441 -5.27 -2.15 -24.20
N PHE A 442 -5.87 -0.97 -24.43
CA PHE A 442 -5.11 0.28 -24.56
C PHE A 442 -4.52 0.70 -23.22
N LEU A 443 -5.29 0.61 -22.13
CA LEU A 443 -4.86 1.06 -20.79
C LEU A 443 -3.71 0.24 -20.18
N LEU A 444 -3.64 -1.05 -20.51
CA LEU A 444 -2.58 -1.96 -20.06
C LEU A 444 -1.32 -1.90 -20.95
N GLY A 445 -1.46 -1.42 -22.19
CA GLY A 445 -0.41 -1.48 -23.19
C GLY A 445 -0.08 -2.91 -23.63
N GLU A 446 0.96 -3.06 -24.46
CA GLU A 446 1.28 -4.31 -25.16
C GLU A 446 1.61 -5.51 -24.24
N SER A 447 2.11 -5.26 -23.03
CA SER A 447 2.70 -6.30 -22.18
C SER A 447 1.70 -7.16 -21.38
N ARG A 448 0.40 -6.81 -21.35
CA ARG A 448 -0.61 -7.51 -20.52
C ARG A 448 -1.95 -7.78 -21.22
N THR A 449 -1.96 -7.83 -22.55
CA THR A 449 -3.20 -7.95 -23.36
C THR A 449 -3.82 -9.35 -23.37
N SER A 450 -3.12 -10.33 -22.82
CA SER A 450 -3.31 -11.71 -23.18
C SER A 450 -4.22 -12.48 -22.20
N ASP A 451 -4.62 -11.82 -21.11
CA ASP A 451 -5.69 -12.26 -20.18
C ASP A 451 -6.70 -11.13 -19.90
N LEU A 452 -7.21 -10.51 -20.96
CA LEU A 452 -8.24 -9.45 -20.85
C LEU A 452 -9.62 -10.07 -20.61
N SER A 453 -9.81 -10.65 -19.43
CA SER A 453 -11.07 -11.23 -18.96
C SER A 453 -11.66 -10.41 -17.81
N PHE A 454 -12.94 -10.66 -17.49
CA PHE A 454 -13.50 -10.18 -16.22
C PHE A 454 -12.74 -10.87 -15.08
N ARG A 455 -12.43 -10.15 -14.01
CA ARG A 455 -11.67 -10.69 -12.87
C ARG A 455 -12.28 -12.00 -12.36
N GLN A 456 -11.44 -12.91 -11.86
CA GLN A 456 -11.88 -14.22 -11.36
C GLN A 456 -11.71 -14.37 -9.83
N HIS A 457 -11.31 -13.29 -9.16
CA HIS A 457 -10.99 -13.25 -7.74
C HIS A 457 -11.54 -11.98 -7.11
N ASP A 458 -11.63 -11.95 -5.77
CA ASP A 458 -11.99 -10.73 -5.03
C ASP A 458 -11.09 -9.56 -5.43
N ALA A 459 -11.67 -8.38 -5.60
CA ALA A 459 -10.90 -7.16 -5.83
C ALA A 459 -10.84 -6.31 -4.56
N TYR A 460 -9.76 -5.53 -4.44
CA TYR A 460 -9.51 -4.67 -3.30
C TYR A 460 -9.15 -3.27 -3.76
N ALA A 461 -9.76 -2.25 -3.16
CA ALA A 461 -9.41 -0.86 -3.42
C ALA A 461 -9.12 -0.08 -2.13
N LYS A 462 -8.67 1.16 -2.33
CA LYS A 462 -8.38 2.13 -1.24
C LYS A 462 -7.48 1.56 -0.17
N GLN A 463 -6.44 0.85 -0.61
CA GLN A 463 -5.52 0.19 0.29
C GLN A 463 -6.25 -0.86 1.15
N GLY A 464 -7.10 -1.70 0.54
CA GLY A 464 -7.77 -2.82 1.21
C GLY A 464 -9.00 -2.44 2.05
N ARG A 465 -9.34 -1.15 2.17
CA ARG A 465 -10.55 -0.70 2.90
C ARG A 465 -11.86 -1.14 2.28
N GLU A 466 -11.84 -1.43 0.99
CA GLU A 466 -13.01 -1.87 0.25
C GLU A 466 -12.67 -3.19 -0.42
N ARG A 467 -13.42 -4.22 -0.04
CA ARG A 467 -13.39 -5.57 -0.63
C ARG A 467 -14.61 -5.72 -1.54
N TYR A 468 -14.37 -6.18 -2.76
CA TYR A 468 -15.39 -6.45 -3.77
C TYR A 468 -15.40 -7.96 -4.02
N PRO A 469 -16.28 -8.72 -3.35
CA PRO A 469 -16.35 -10.16 -3.52
C PRO A 469 -16.55 -10.56 -4.97
N PHE A 470 -15.94 -11.69 -5.35
CA PHE A 470 -16.21 -12.41 -6.58
C PHE A 470 -17.07 -13.64 -6.29
N ASP A 471 -18.16 -13.79 -7.04
CA ASP A 471 -18.95 -15.00 -7.14
C ASP A 471 -19.23 -15.30 -8.62
N GLU A 472 -19.72 -16.50 -8.92
CA GLU A 472 -20.00 -16.96 -10.29
C GLU A 472 -20.99 -16.06 -11.05
N ASN A 473 -21.78 -15.25 -10.34
CA ASN A 473 -22.75 -14.32 -10.90
C ASN A 473 -22.25 -12.87 -10.94
N THR A 474 -21.07 -12.54 -10.42
CA THR A 474 -20.56 -11.16 -10.36
C THR A 474 -20.48 -10.52 -11.75
N GLU A 475 -19.98 -11.25 -12.76
CA GLU A 475 -19.93 -10.75 -14.13
C GLU A 475 -21.34 -10.52 -14.70
N SER A 476 -22.26 -11.46 -14.49
CA SER A 476 -23.66 -11.33 -14.96
C SER A 476 -24.34 -10.11 -14.33
N LYS A 477 -24.21 -9.95 -13.01
CA LYS A 477 -24.71 -8.78 -12.28
C LYS A 477 -24.10 -7.48 -12.83
N PHE A 478 -22.80 -7.46 -13.11
CA PHE A 478 -22.16 -6.29 -13.71
C PHE A 478 -22.73 -5.95 -15.09
N ARG A 479 -22.90 -6.96 -15.96
CA ARG A 479 -23.46 -6.79 -17.30
C ARG A 479 -24.89 -6.24 -17.26
N GLU A 480 -25.72 -6.72 -16.33
CA GLU A 480 -27.06 -6.17 -16.10
C GLU A 480 -27.02 -4.69 -15.73
N ARG A 481 -26.16 -4.30 -14.78
CA ARG A 481 -26.04 -2.89 -14.36
C ARG A 481 -25.45 -2.01 -15.46
N LEU A 482 -24.49 -2.53 -16.22
CA LEU A 482 -23.92 -1.83 -17.38
C LEU A 482 -24.97 -1.60 -18.47
N ALA A 483 -25.87 -2.56 -18.71
CA ALA A 483 -26.95 -2.40 -19.68
C ALA A 483 -27.90 -1.26 -19.33
N GLU A 484 -28.13 -1.00 -18.04
CA GLU A 484 -28.95 0.14 -17.57
C GLU A 484 -28.37 1.50 -17.98
N ALA A 485 -27.07 1.59 -18.27
CA ALA A 485 -26.43 2.82 -18.76
C ALA A 485 -26.96 3.26 -20.15
N ASN A 486 -27.57 2.32 -20.88
CA ASN A 486 -28.19 2.54 -22.19
C ASN A 486 -29.68 2.90 -22.12
N SER A 487 -30.23 3.07 -20.91
CA SER A 487 -31.64 3.46 -20.72
C SER A 487 -31.90 4.93 -21.06
N ASP A 488 -33.18 5.29 -21.11
CA ASP A 488 -33.65 6.67 -21.30
C ASP A 488 -33.65 7.49 -19.98
N GLU A 489 -33.04 6.97 -18.90
CA GLU A 489 -32.88 7.74 -17.67
C GLU A 489 -32.04 9.02 -17.91
N PRO A 490 -32.20 10.07 -17.07
CA PRO A 490 -31.42 11.29 -17.20
C PRO A 490 -29.91 11.04 -17.27
N LEU A 491 -29.22 11.72 -18.20
CA LEU A 491 -27.81 11.47 -18.53
C LEU A 491 -26.90 11.46 -17.30
N ALA A 492 -27.03 12.46 -16.42
CA ALA A 492 -26.20 12.56 -15.23
C ALA A 492 -26.36 11.34 -14.31
N LEU A 493 -27.59 10.83 -14.15
CA LEU A 493 -27.88 9.66 -13.31
C LEU A 493 -27.23 8.41 -13.90
N ARG A 494 -27.52 8.09 -15.17
CA ARG A 494 -26.99 6.88 -15.81
C ARG A 494 -25.47 6.91 -15.97
N ALA A 495 -24.88 8.08 -16.23
CA ALA A 495 -23.43 8.25 -16.28
C ALA A 495 -22.77 8.05 -14.91
N CYS A 496 -23.33 8.63 -13.84
CA CYS A 496 -22.80 8.42 -12.49
C CYS A 496 -22.92 6.97 -12.04
N ARG A 497 -24.07 6.32 -12.29
CA ARG A 497 -24.27 4.90 -12.00
C ARG A 497 -23.24 4.04 -12.73
N ALA A 498 -23.09 4.21 -14.05
CA ALA A 498 -22.12 3.43 -14.82
C ALA A 498 -20.67 3.66 -14.37
N TYR A 499 -20.28 4.91 -14.08
CA TYR A 499 -18.97 5.23 -13.52
C TYR A 499 -18.70 4.51 -12.19
N LEU A 500 -19.65 4.58 -11.26
CA LEU A 500 -19.51 3.96 -9.94
C LEU A 500 -19.66 2.44 -10.00
N ASP A 501 -20.49 1.90 -10.90
CA ASP A 501 -20.60 0.47 -11.18
C ASP A 501 -19.24 -0.10 -11.61
N VAL A 502 -18.49 0.58 -12.47
CA VAL A 502 -17.11 0.15 -12.81
C VAL A 502 -16.19 0.24 -11.59
N CYS A 503 -16.27 1.31 -10.80
CA CYS A 503 -15.42 1.48 -9.61
C CYS A 503 -15.63 0.37 -8.57
N PHE A 504 -16.88 -0.03 -8.33
CA PHE A 504 -17.27 -0.91 -7.23
C PHE A 504 -17.55 -2.37 -7.62
N PHE A 505 -17.82 -2.68 -8.90
CA PHE A 505 -17.71 -4.07 -9.35
C PHE A 505 -16.25 -4.46 -9.61
N HIS A 506 -15.41 -3.48 -9.94
CA HIS A 506 -13.99 -3.67 -10.24
C HIS A 506 -13.80 -4.75 -11.32
N PRO A 507 -14.33 -4.57 -12.55
CA PRO A 507 -14.43 -5.66 -13.53
C PRO A 507 -13.07 -6.24 -13.97
N PHE A 508 -11.97 -5.50 -13.81
CA PHE A 508 -10.62 -5.92 -14.21
C PHE A 508 -9.65 -5.95 -13.02
N GLU A 509 -8.50 -6.60 -13.19
CA GLU A 509 -7.43 -6.66 -12.17
C GLU A 509 -6.76 -5.30 -11.90
N ASP A 510 -6.75 -4.41 -12.89
CA ASP A 510 -6.18 -3.06 -12.77
C ASP A 510 -6.94 -2.08 -13.69
N CYS A 511 -6.63 -0.80 -13.58
CA CYS A 511 -7.13 0.29 -14.43
C CYS A 511 -8.61 0.63 -14.26
N ASN A 512 -9.35 0.03 -13.31
CA ASN A 512 -10.80 0.27 -13.15
C ASN A 512 -11.16 1.75 -12.97
N SER A 513 -10.33 2.53 -12.27
CA SER A 513 -10.58 3.98 -12.14
C SER A 513 -10.44 4.74 -13.46
N ARG A 514 -9.48 4.35 -14.32
CA ARG A 514 -9.33 4.91 -15.67
C ARG A 514 -10.45 4.42 -16.58
N MET A 515 -10.83 3.15 -16.46
CA MET A 515 -11.97 2.57 -17.17
C MET A 515 -13.29 3.30 -16.85
N ALA A 516 -13.53 3.58 -15.57
CA ALA A 516 -14.72 4.30 -15.12
C ALA A 516 -14.81 5.69 -15.79
N ARG A 517 -13.68 6.41 -15.90
CA ARG A 517 -13.61 7.70 -16.61
C ARG A 517 -13.95 7.58 -18.09
N LEU A 518 -13.50 6.51 -18.77
CA LEU A 518 -13.83 6.25 -20.17
C LEU A 518 -15.32 5.93 -20.35
N VAL A 519 -15.89 5.06 -19.51
CA VAL A 519 -17.33 4.76 -19.51
C VAL A 519 -18.16 6.03 -19.31
N PHE A 520 -17.73 6.91 -18.39
CA PHE A 520 -18.38 8.18 -18.16
C PHE A 520 -18.31 9.09 -19.41
N ASP A 521 -17.13 9.25 -20.02
CA ASP A 521 -16.94 10.05 -21.24
C ASP A 521 -17.69 9.48 -22.45
N PHE A 522 -17.79 8.16 -22.58
CA PHE A 522 -18.58 7.48 -23.61
C PHE A 522 -20.04 7.96 -23.58
N LEU A 523 -20.68 7.90 -22.41
CA LEU A 523 -22.10 8.23 -22.25
C LEU A 523 -22.37 9.73 -22.52
N LEU A 524 -21.46 10.60 -22.08
CA LEU A 524 -21.54 12.03 -22.38
C LEU A 524 -21.38 12.31 -23.88
N THR A 525 -20.38 11.68 -24.51
CA THR A 525 -20.10 11.85 -25.94
C THR A 525 -21.27 11.38 -26.80
N GLN A 526 -21.81 10.19 -26.50
CA GLN A 526 -22.96 9.63 -27.20
C GLN A 526 -24.19 10.54 -27.09
N ALA A 527 -24.36 11.23 -25.95
CA ALA A 527 -25.45 12.18 -25.73
C ALA A 527 -25.17 13.61 -26.26
N GLY A 528 -23.98 13.86 -26.82
CA GLY A 528 -23.60 15.19 -27.31
C GLY A 528 -23.37 16.22 -26.21
N TYR A 529 -22.79 15.78 -25.08
CA TYR A 529 -22.40 16.62 -23.95
C TYR A 529 -20.93 16.43 -23.60
N ALA A 530 -20.40 17.39 -22.84
CA ALA A 530 -19.09 17.37 -22.20
C ALA A 530 -19.22 17.93 -20.77
N LEU A 531 -18.15 17.82 -19.99
CA LEU A 531 -18.04 18.51 -18.69
C LEU A 531 -17.29 19.83 -18.82
N SER A 532 -17.75 20.87 -18.15
CA SER A 532 -17.02 22.14 -18.02
C SER A 532 -15.71 21.99 -17.22
N THR A 533 -15.69 21.11 -16.21
CA THR A 533 -14.50 20.66 -15.47
C THR A 533 -14.68 19.20 -15.05
N SER A 534 -13.59 18.42 -15.06
CA SER A 534 -13.61 16.99 -14.75
C SER A 534 -13.01 16.67 -13.36
N GLU A 535 -12.21 17.58 -12.82
CA GLU A 535 -11.49 17.43 -11.55
C GLU A 535 -12.39 17.05 -10.36
N PRO A 536 -13.55 17.71 -10.14
CA PRO A 536 -14.42 17.39 -9.00
C PRO A 536 -14.98 15.96 -9.02
N ILE A 537 -14.96 15.32 -10.19
CA ILE A 537 -15.44 13.95 -10.38
C ILE A 537 -14.26 12.98 -10.30
N PHE A 538 -13.12 13.32 -10.91
CA PHE A 538 -12.00 12.37 -11.08
C PHE A 538 -10.98 12.36 -9.94
N MET A 539 -10.91 13.40 -9.10
CA MET A 539 -9.95 13.50 -8.01
C MET A 539 -10.41 12.86 -6.70
N PHE A 540 -11.72 12.82 -6.45
CA PHE A 540 -12.24 12.40 -5.16
C PHE A 540 -12.68 10.94 -5.18
N ALA A 541 -12.04 10.12 -4.33
CA ALA A 541 -12.49 8.76 -4.10
C ALA A 541 -13.87 8.76 -3.43
N ARG A 542 -14.79 7.93 -3.91
CA ARG A 542 -16.16 7.77 -3.37
C ARG A 542 -16.26 6.47 -2.62
N SER A 543 -16.97 6.44 -1.49
CA SER A 543 -17.21 5.18 -0.75
C SER A 543 -18.45 4.46 -1.27
N ALA A 544 -18.38 3.13 -1.30
CA ALA A 544 -19.53 2.28 -1.61
C ALA A 544 -20.71 2.52 -0.63
N ARG A 545 -20.40 2.92 0.61
CA ARG A 545 -21.38 3.19 1.68
C ARG A 545 -21.93 4.63 1.67
N ASP A 546 -21.42 5.49 0.80
CA ASP A 546 -21.76 6.92 0.78
C ASP A 546 -22.88 7.21 -0.22
N ALA A 547 -24.10 6.80 0.14
CA ALA A 547 -25.29 7.03 -0.68
C ALA A 547 -25.55 8.53 -0.94
N GLU A 548 -25.29 9.39 0.05
CA GLU A 548 -25.46 10.84 -0.09
C GLU A 548 -24.40 11.44 -1.01
N GLY A 549 -23.15 11.01 -0.92
CA GLY A 549 -22.09 11.40 -1.85
C GLY A 549 -22.36 10.95 -3.29
N ALA A 550 -22.97 9.78 -3.48
CA ALA A 550 -23.39 9.31 -4.80
C ALA A 550 -24.53 10.18 -5.38
N LYS A 551 -25.52 10.57 -4.57
CA LYS A 551 -26.57 11.53 -4.98
C LYS A 551 -26.00 12.91 -5.30
N ALA A 552 -25.11 13.41 -4.44
CA ALA A 552 -24.42 14.68 -4.64
C ALA A 552 -23.58 14.69 -5.93
N MET A 553 -23.00 13.54 -6.31
CA MET A 553 -22.28 13.40 -7.58
C MET A 553 -23.21 13.59 -8.79
N VAL A 554 -24.45 13.09 -8.75
CA VAL A 554 -25.44 13.31 -9.83
C VAL A 554 -25.73 14.81 -10.01
N GLN A 555 -26.00 15.51 -8.91
CA GLN A 555 -26.25 16.96 -8.92
C GLN A 555 -25.03 17.74 -9.44
N LEU A 556 -23.83 17.35 -9.00
CA LEU A 556 -22.58 17.94 -9.46
C LEU A 556 -22.41 17.72 -10.97
N VAL A 557 -22.59 16.50 -11.46
CA VAL A 557 -22.47 16.21 -12.90
C VAL A 557 -23.47 17.04 -13.69
N GLU A 558 -24.72 17.11 -13.26
CA GLU A 558 -25.74 17.93 -13.92
C GLU A 558 -25.34 19.41 -14.01
N SER A 559 -24.78 19.98 -12.94
CA SER A 559 -24.26 21.37 -12.93
C SER A 559 -23.04 21.59 -13.83
N LEU A 560 -22.33 20.52 -14.18
CA LEU A 560 -21.11 20.57 -15.01
C LEU A 560 -21.37 20.20 -16.47
N LEU A 561 -22.55 19.67 -16.80
CA LEU A 561 -22.91 19.32 -18.18
C LEU A 561 -22.99 20.59 -19.05
N THR A 562 -22.37 20.50 -20.22
CA THR A 562 -22.32 21.58 -21.20
C THR A 562 -22.25 20.98 -22.61
N LYS A 563 -22.56 21.76 -23.64
CA LYS A 563 -22.30 21.32 -25.02
C LYS A 563 -20.80 21.29 -25.30
N PRO A 564 -20.27 20.33 -26.07
CA PRO A 564 -18.89 20.36 -26.51
C PRO A 564 -18.65 21.59 -27.40
N GLY A 565 -17.55 22.30 -27.19
CA GLY A 565 -17.12 23.39 -28.06
C GLY A 565 -16.68 22.89 -29.44
N THR A 566 -16.50 23.79 -30.40
CA THR A 566 -16.14 23.45 -31.78
C THR A 566 -14.81 22.71 -31.92
N ASP A 567 -13.91 22.85 -30.95
CA ASP A 567 -12.58 22.21 -30.95
C ASP A 567 -12.49 21.00 -30.01
N TRP A 568 -13.59 20.62 -29.37
CA TRP A 568 -13.62 19.45 -28.49
C TRP A 568 -13.21 18.18 -29.24
N GLY A 569 -12.28 17.41 -28.67
CA GLY A 569 -11.73 16.20 -29.29
C GLY A 569 -10.75 16.41 -30.46
N LYS A 570 -10.67 17.60 -31.09
CA LYS A 570 -9.71 17.83 -32.19
C LYS A 570 -8.24 17.70 -31.77
N PRO A 571 -7.80 18.25 -30.61
CA PRO A 571 -6.43 18.07 -30.15
C PRO A 571 -6.08 16.59 -29.93
N LEU A 572 -7.02 15.82 -29.37
CA LEU A 572 -6.85 14.39 -29.14
C LEU A 572 -6.67 13.63 -30.47
N ALA A 573 -7.56 13.85 -31.42
CA ALA A 573 -7.48 13.20 -32.74
C ALA A 573 -6.17 13.56 -33.46
N SER A 574 -5.74 14.83 -33.40
CA SER A 574 -4.45 15.26 -33.97
C SER A 574 -3.26 14.59 -33.28
N TRP A 575 -3.31 14.45 -31.95
CA TRP A 575 -2.27 13.80 -31.18
C TRP A 575 -2.16 12.30 -31.52
N VAL A 576 -3.28 11.58 -31.58
CA VAL A 576 -3.30 10.14 -31.93
C VAL A 576 -2.83 9.92 -33.37
N GLN A 577 -3.19 10.81 -34.31
CA GLN A 577 -2.70 10.72 -35.68
C GLN A 577 -1.18 10.88 -35.77
N LYS A 578 -0.59 11.77 -34.96
CA LYS A 578 0.87 12.00 -34.91
C LYS A 578 1.62 10.93 -34.14
N ASN A 579 0.94 10.24 -33.23
CA ASN A 579 1.50 9.21 -32.37
C ASN A 579 0.61 7.98 -32.51
N PRO A 580 0.65 7.22 -33.61
CA PRO A 580 -0.18 6.02 -33.70
C PRO A 580 0.22 5.03 -32.59
N PRO A 581 -0.74 4.29 -31.99
CA PRO A 581 -0.41 3.25 -31.03
C PRO A 581 0.55 2.27 -31.71
N LYS A 582 1.66 1.97 -31.04
CA LYS A 582 2.51 0.85 -31.46
C LYS A 582 1.66 -0.40 -31.23
N VAL A 583 1.36 -1.11 -32.31
CA VAL A 583 0.71 -2.42 -32.25
C VAL A 583 1.81 -3.40 -32.60
N SER A 584 2.58 -3.84 -31.62
CA SER A 584 3.56 -4.89 -31.88
C SER A 584 2.85 -6.20 -32.19
N GLN A 585 3.03 -6.69 -33.42
CA GLN A 585 2.69 -8.05 -33.76
C GLN A 585 3.72 -8.98 -33.11
N LYS A 586 3.24 -9.80 -32.17
CA LYS A 586 3.97 -10.88 -31.47
C LYS A 586 5.02 -10.41 -30.46
N LEU A 587 4.67 -10.54 -29.19
CA LEU A 587 5.63 -10.90 -28.14
C LEU A 587 5.09 -12.08 -27.35
N ARG A 588 5.99 -13.06 -27.13
CA ARG A 588 5.73 -14.31 -26.41
C ARG A 588 5.53 -13.99 -24.93
N TRP A 589 4.52 -14.60 -24.36
CA TRP A 589 4.17 -14.55 -22.95
C TRP A 589 5.34 -14.87 -22.02
N PHE A 590 5.43 -14.12 -20.94
CA PHE A 590 6.21 -14.47 -19.75
C PHE A 590 5.23 -14.92 -18.66
N SER A 591 5.26 -16.20 -18.30
CA SER A 591 4.67 -16.70 -17.05
C SER A 591 5.48 -16.19 -15.86
N CYS A 592 4.86 -16.16 -14.68
CA CYS A 592 5.39 -15.80 -13.34
C CYS A 592 6.70 -16.48 -12.86
N PHE A 593 7.47 -17.13 -13.74
CA PHE A 593 8.71 -17.83 -13.44
C PHE A 593 9.99 -17.06 -13.81
N ARG A 594 9.92 -15.79 -14.26
CA ARG A 594 11.15 -14.99 -14.46
C ARG A 594 11.02 -13.56 -13.94
N TRP A 595 11.93 -13.27 -13.03
CA TRP A 595 12.28 -11.96 -12.47
C TRP A 595 12.57 -10.92 -13.57
N PRO A 596 12.36 -9.61 -13.35
CA PRO A 596 12.75 -8.56 -14.29
C PRO A 596 14.25 -8.57 -14.58
N GLU A 597 14.63 -8.30 -15.84
CA GLU A 597 16.05 -8.14 -16.28
C GLU A 597 16.77 -7.01 -15.53
N ASP A 598 16.03 -6.05 -14.98
CA ASP A 598 16.54 -4.88 -14.26
C ASP A 598 17.31 -5.21 -12.95
N ASN A 599 17.37 -6.49 -12.56
CA ASN A 599 18.18 -6.98 -11.44
C ASN A 599 19.42 -7.80 -11.88
N GLN A 600 19.68 -7.98 -13.18
CA GLN A 600 20.89 -8.67 -13.65
C GLN A 600 22.16 -7.82 -13.55
N ASP A 601 22.02 -6.49 -13.46
CA ASP A 601 23.15 -5.56 -13.36
C ASP A 601 23.78 -5.48 -11.95
N PHE A 602 23.29 -6.29 -10.98
CA PHE A 602 23.93 -6.44 -9.66
C PHE A 602 25.00 -7.54 -9.60
N LEU A 603 25.25 -8.25 -10.72
CA LEU A 603 26.20 -9.36 -10.81
C LEU A 603 27.38 -9.10 -11.76
N HIS A 604 27.70 -7.84 -12.05
CA HIS A 604 28.95 -7.43 -12.70
C HIS A 604 29.78 -6.48 -11.84
#